data_AF-A0A2V8E5A8-F1
#
_entry.id   AF-A0A2V8E5A8-F1
#
_cell.length_a   1.000
_cell.length_b   1.000
_cell.length_c   1.000
_cell.angle_alpha   90.00
_cell.angle_beta   90.00
_cell.angle_gamma   90.00
#
_symmetry.space_group_name_H-M   'P 1'
#
loop_
_entity.id
_entity.type
_entity.pdbx_description
1 polymer ?
#
loop_
_entity_poly.entity_id
_entity_poly.type
_entity_poly.pdbx_seq_one_letter_code
_entity_poly.pdbx_strand_id
1 'polypeptide(L)'
;MYNSGESGTLQPWSVRRESGIVNALLLRSVPIRDADRFVAIFMLWRGGQYGNSLPDFEDWQRTSRTFAAFTVALGSGFSLVDEGQPAEQFQGTYISANVFRQIGQRPVLGRDFTPEDDQRAGPPVVMLAHGLWTR
;
A
#
# COMPACT_ATOMS: atom_id res chain seq x y z
N MET A 1 12.97 53.60 -29.26
CA MET A 1 14.40 53.39 -28.97
C MET A 1 14.45 52.35 -27.85
N TYR A 2 14.59 51.04 -28.10
CA TYR A 2 15.84 50.31 -28.49
C TYR A 2 17.03 50.78 -27.62
N ASN A 3 17.74 49.95 -26.85
CA ASN A 3 18.08 48.55 -27.12
C ASN A 3 18.52 47.73 -25.86
N SER A 4 18.34 46.41 -26.00
CA SER A 4 18.93 45.18 -25.42
C SER A 4 20.21 45.26 -24.54
N GLY A 5 20.53 44.26 -23.70
CA GLY A 5 20.04 42.87 -23.75
C GLY A 5 20.63 41.87 -22.75
N GLU A 6 20.25 40.62 -23.04
CA GLU A 6 20.85 39.33 -22.65
C GLU A 6 20.71 38.94 -21.16
N SER A 7 20.40 37.72 -20.75
CA SER A 7 20.24 36.42 -21.43
C SER A 7 19.56 35.49 -20.42
N GLY A 8 18.59 34.69 -20.86
CA GLY A 8 18.04 33.61 -20.04
C GLY A 8 19.03 32.45 -19.94
N THR A 9 19.09 31.80 -18.78
CA THR A 9 19.43 30.37 -18.67
C THR A 9 18.82 29.79 -17.41
N LEU A 10 18.09 28.69 -17.63
CA LEU A 10 17.36 27.85 -16.70
C LEU A 10 18.23 27.44 -15.49
N GLN A 11 17.73 27.63 -14.28
CA GLN A 11 18.29 27.00 -13.08
C GLN A 11 17.99 25.49 -13.12
N PRO A 12 19.01 24.62 -13.11
CA PRO A 12 18.82 23.18 -13.28
C PRO A 12 18.56 22.51 -11.91
N TRP A 13 17.48 21.72 -11.85
CA TRP A 13 17.17 20.62 -10.93
C TRP A 13 17.73 20.66 -9.48
N SER A 14 16.82 20.63 -8.50
CA SER A 14 17.06 19.86 -7.27
C SER A 14 15.74 19.48 -6.60
N VAL A 15 14.89 18.72 -7.30
CA VAL A 15 13.86 17.96 -6.59
C VAL A 15 14.55 16.72 -6.03
N ARG A 16 15.04 16.86 -4.81
CA ARG A 16 15.47 15.72 -4.02
C ARG A 16 14.23 14.87 -3.76
N ARG A 17 14.17 13.70 -4.40
CA ARG A 17 13.15 12.68 -4.14
C ARG A 17 13.45 12.07 -2.78
N GLU A 18 13.01 12.71 -1.71
CA GLU A 18 13.09 12.13 -0.37
C GLU A 18 11.82 11.31 -0.13
N SER A 19 11.86 10.03 -0.50
CA SER A 19 10.93 9.04 0.04
C SER A 19 11.20 8.92 1.55
N GLY A 20 10.17 9.12 2.37
CA GLY A 20 10.28 9.06 3.82
C GLY A 20 10.05 7.64 4.34
N ILE A 21 10.87 7.21 5.30
CA ILE A 21 10.66 5.97 6.07
C ILE A 21 10.01 6.37 7.39
N VAL A 22 8.87 5.76 7.72
CA VAL A 22 8.19 5.96 9.01
C VAL A 22 7.95 4.59 9.65
N ASN A 23 8.28 4.44 10.93
CA ASN A 23 7.96 3.22 11.68
C ASN A 23 6.43 3.07 11.78
N ALA A 24 5.92 1.91 11.36
CA ALA A 24 4.50 1.69 11.11
C ALA A 24 3.69 1.62 12.42
N LEU A 25 3.19 2.75 12.90
CA LEU A 25 2.23 2.82 14.03
C LEU A 25 0.75 2.75 13.58
N LEU A 26 0.46 2.55 12.29
CA LEU A 26 -0.91 2.61 11.74
C LEU A 26 -1.67 1.27 11.73
N LEU A 27 -1.09 0.20 12.29
CA LEU A 27 -1.81 -1.06 12.46
C LEU A 27 -2.37 -1.10 13.88
N ARG A 28 -3.65 -0.70 14.00
CA ARG A 28 -4.46 -0.81 15.21
C ARG A 28 -4.33 -2.22 15.81
N SER A 29 -3.49 -2.33 16.85
CA SER A 29 -3.36 -3.43 17.81
C SER A 29 -3.45 -4.87 17.29
N VAL A 30 -2.95 -5.17 16.09
CA VAL A 30 -2.67 -6.58 15.73
C VAL A 30 -1.32 -6.92 16.34
N PRO A 31 -1.21 -7.94 17.20
CA PRO A 31 0.07 -8.44 17.67
C PRO A 31 0.79 -9.08 16.47
N ILE A 32 1.54 -8.24 15.75
CA ILE A 32 2.42 -8.68 14.68
C ILE A 32 3.71 -9.15 15.34
N ARG A 33 4.11 -10.38 15.04
CA ARG A 33 5.39 -10.89 15.51
C ARG A 33 6.51 -10.03 14.92
N ASP A 34 7.48 -9.65 15.74
CA ASP A 34 8.62 -8.83 15.32
C ASP A 34 8.19 -7.46 14.73
N ALA A 35 7.18 -6.82 15.33
CA ALA A 35 6.62 -5.54 14.85
C ALA A 35 7.67 -4.43 14.67
N ASP A 36 8.76 -4.46 15.44
CA ASP A 36 9.92 -3.56 15.34
C ASP A 36 10.70 -3.70 14.02
N ARG A 37 10.46 -4.78 13.26
CA ARG A 37 11.07 -5.03 11.96
C ARG A 37 10.21 -4.55 10.78
N PHE A 38 9.04 -4.01 11.03
CA PHE A 38 8.16 -3.45 10.01
C PHE A 38 8.31 -1.94 9.93
N VAL A 39 8.53 -1.44 8.71
CA VAL A 39 8.50 -0.01 8.40
C VAL A 39 7.46 0.24 7.32
N ALA A 40 6.82 1.40 7.39
CA ALA A 40 5.96 1.89 6.34
C ALA A 40 6.73 2.91 5.50
N ILE A 41 6.65 2.77 4.19
CA ILE A 41 7.28 3.67 3.24
C ILE A 41 6.18 4.52 2.63
N PHE A 42 6.35 5.84 2.64
CA PHE A 42 5.39 6.77 2.05
C PHE A 42 6.12 7.80 1.18
N MET A 43 5.41 8.30 0.17
CA MET A 43 5.83 9.49 -0.55
C MET A 43 5.50 10.72 0.32
N LEU A 44 6.48 11.58 0.52
CA LEU A 44 6.25 12.89 1.13
C LEU A 44 6.14 13.95 0.02
N TRP A 45 5.03 14.69 0.01
CA TRP A 45 4.83 15.77 -0.94
C TRP A 45 4.12 16.94 -0.27
N ARG A 46 4.73 18.14 -0.32
CA ARG A 46 4.18 19.38 0.28
C ARG A 46 3.71 19.21 1.74
N GLY A 47 4.45 18.43 2.54
CA GLY A 47 4.11 18.16 3.95
C GLY A 47 3.03 17.10 4.18
N GLY A 48 2.46 16.53 3.11
CA GLY A 48 1.53 15.40 3.17
C GLY A 48 2.20 14.05 2.93
N GLN A 49 1.58 12.99 3.45
CA GLN A 49 1.94 11.59 3.17
C GLN A 49 1.02 11.02 2.09
N TYR A 50 1.61 10.37 1.09
CA TYR A 50 0.90 9.78 -0.04
C TYR A 50 1.35 8.34 -0.26
N GLY A 51 0.48 7.56 -0.90
CA GLY A 51 0.82 6.22 -1.39
C GLY A 51 1.94 6.28 -2.42
N ASN A 52 2.72 5.20 -2.51
CA ASN A 52 3.77 5.05 -3.51
C ASN A 52 3.16 4.56 -4.84
N SER A 53 3.86 4.84 -5.93
CA SER A 53 3.45 4.32 -7.23
C SER A 53 3.73 2.82 -7.31
N LEU A 54 2.90 2.09 -8.07
CA LEU A 54 3.12 0.66 -8.32
C LEU A 54 4.51 0.38 -8.95
N PRO A 55 4.99 1.16 -9.94
CA PRO A 55 6.34 0.96 -10.48
C PRO A 55 7.46 1.12 -9.44
N ASP A 56 7.35 2.08 -8.51
CA ASP A 56 8.36 2.23 -7.45
C ASP A 56 8.37 1.01 -6.52
N PHE A 57 7.18 0.51 -6.17
CA PHE A 57 7.04 -0.71 -5.38
C PHE A 57 7.68 -1.93 -6.09
N GLU A 58 7.37 -2.13 -7.37
CA GLU A 58 7.95 -3.23 -8.17
C GLU A 58 9.47 -3.10 -8.27
N ASP A 59 9.99 -1.88 -8.43
CA ASP A 59 11.43 -1.64 -8.49
C ASP A 59 12.13 -1.93 -7.15
N TRP A 60 11.55 -1.50 -6.02
CA TRP A 60 12.07 -1.81 -4.69
C TRP A 60 12.09 -3.30 -4.41
N GLN A 61 11.01 -4.01 -4.76
CA GLN A 61 10.92 -5.45 -4.58
C GLN A 61 12.00 -6.19 -5.39
N ARG A 62 12.37 -5.67 -6.57
CA ARG A 62 13.40 -6.27 -7.44
C ARG A 62 14.83 -5.91 -7.02
N THR A 63 15.05 -4.69 -6.54
CA THR A 63 16.41 -4.12 -6.43
C THR A 63 16.91 -4.01 -4.99
N SER A 64 16.02 -3.94 -4.00
CA SER A 64 16.41 -3.76 -2.61
C SER A 64 17.13 -5.00 -2.06
N ARG A 65 18.19 -4.75 -1.29
CA ARG A 65 18.95 -5.78 -0.55
C ARG A 65 18.83 -5.64 0.96
N THR A 66 18.16 -4.58 1.42
CA THR A 66 18.07 -4.22 2.84
C THR A 66 16.82 -4.79 3.49
N PHE A 67 15.72 -4.88 2.74
CA PHE A 67 14.46 -5.41 3.23
C PHE A 67 14.29 -6.87 2.83
N ALA A 68 13.80 -7.69 3.76
CA ALA A 68 13.56 -9.10 3.52
C ALA A 68 12.36 -9.34 2.57
N ALA A 69 11.37 -8.44 2.59
CA ALA A 69 10.21 -8.48 1.72
C ALA A 69 9.56 -7.11 1.63
N PHE A 70 8.84 -6.90 0.54
CA PHE A 70 7.93 -5.77 0.35
C PHE A 70 6.50 -6.26 0.29
N THR A 71 5.60 -5.44 0.80
CA THR A 71 4.17 -5.69 0.83
C THR A 71 3.42 -4.38 0.62
N VAL A 72 2.22 -4.45 0.06
CA VAL A 72 1.35 -3.29 -0.14
C VAL A 72 0.09 -3.42 0.70
N ALA A 73 -0.39 -2.28 1.21
CA ALA A 73 -1.70 -2.13 1.82
C ALA A 73 -2.29 -0.80 1.36
N LEU A 74 -3.48 -0.85 0.75
CA LEU A 74 -4.19 0.33 0.26
C LEU A 74 -5.63 0.32 0.79
N GLY A 75 -5.90 1.25 1.71
CA GLY A 75 -7.25 1.44 2.24
C GLY A 75 -8.23 1.85 1.14
N SER A 76 -9.42 1.26 1.14
CA SER A 76 -10.47 1.59 0.19
C SER A 76 -11.86 1.38 0.80
N GLY A 77 -12.85 2.12 0.27
CA GLY A 77 -14.26 1.91 0.59
C GLY A 77 -14.86 0.87 -0.35
N PHE A 78 -15.65 -0.04 0.22
CA PHE A 78 -16.32 -1.11 -0.52
C PHE A 78 -17.82 -1.05 -0.23
N SER A 79 -18.64 -1.27 -1.26
CA SER A 79 -20.07 -1.48 -1.08
C SER A 79 -20.36 -2.97 -1.13
N LEU A 80 -20.88 -3.52 -0.05
CA LEU A 80 -21.36 -4.90 0.01
C LEU A 80 -22.87 -4.90 -0.19
N VAL A 81 -23.35 -5.78 -1.05
CA VAL A 81 -24.76 -5.97 -1.33
C VAL A 81 -25.07 -7.43 -1.09
N ASP A 82 -26.08 -7.69 -0.27
CA ASP A 82 -26.69 -8.99 -0.10
C ASP A 82 -28.06 -9.00 -0.78
N GLU A 83 -28.51 -10.16 -1.25
CA GLU A 83 -29.77 -10.27 -1.98
C GLU A 83 -30.95 -9.80 -1.10
N GLY A 84 -31.69 -8.80 -1.58
CA GLY A 84 -32.83 -8.23 -0.86
C GLY A 84 -32.47 -7.24 0.25
N GLN A 85 -31.19 -6.91 0.45
CA GLN A 85 -30.74 -5.91 1.43
C GLN A 85 -30.20 -4.64 0.77
N PRO A 86 -30.31 -3.47 1.43
CA PRO A 86 -29.62 -2.26 1.00
C PRO A 86 -28.10 -2.45 0.99
N ALA A 87 -27.42 -1.76 0.07
CA ALA A 87 -25.96 -1.73 0.05
C ALA A 87 -25.41 -1.13 1.36
N GLU A 88 -24.49 -1.83 2.02
CA GLU A 88 -23.76 -1.34 3.18
C GLU A 88 -22.33 -0.95 2.77
N GLN A 89 -21.85 0.19 3.26
CA GLN A 89 -20.48 0.63 3.03
C GLN A 89 -19.55 0.11 4.10
N PHE A 90 -18.46 -0.52 3.67
CA PHE A 90 -17.40 -1.03 4.50
C PHE A 90 -16.07 -0.37 4.16
N GLN A 91 -15.24 -0.19 5.18
CA GLN A 91 -13.82 0.08 4.98
C GLN A 91 -13.09 -1.25 4.86
N GLY A 92 -12.33 -1.40 3.78
CA GLY A 92 -11.50 -2.57 3.53
C GLY A 92 -10.09 -2.15 3.13
N THR A 93 -9.29 -3.12 2.74
CA THR A 93 -7.91 -2.87 2.33
C THR A 93 -7.53 -3.84 1.22
N TYR A 94 -7.04 -3.30 0.10
CA TYR A 94 -6.33 -4.11 -0.87
C TYR A 94 -4.93 -4.41 -0.33
N ILE A 95 -4.54 -5.68 -0.38
CA ILE A 95 -3.25 -6.14 0.11
C ILE A 95 -2.57 -7.03 -0.93
N SER A 96 -1.24 -7.04 -0.95
CA SER A 96 -0.50 -8.04 -1.73
C SER A 96 -0.67 -9.43 -1.12
N ALA A 97 -0.59 -10.46 -1.94
CA ALA A 97 -0.84 -11.85 -1.51
C ALA A 97 0.12 -12.32 -0.39
N ASN A 98 1.27 -11.66 -0.23
CA ASN A 98 2.26 -12.02 0.78
C ASN A 98 2.03 -11.40 2.17
N VAL A 99 1.04 -10.53 2.38
CA VAL A 99 0.83 -9.80 3.66
C VAL A 99 0.78 -10.75 4.86
N PHE A 100 -0.14 -11.71 4.86
CA PHE A 100 -0.40 -12.58 6.01
C PHE A 100 0.82 -13.42 6.36
N ARG A 101 1.53 -13.93 5.34
CA ARG A 101 2.82 -14.59 5.51
C ARG A 101 3.87 -13.70 6.18
N GLN A 102 3.96 -12.41 5.81
CA GLN A 102 4.94 -11.51 6.44
C GLN A 102 4.59 -11.24 7.90
N ILE A 103 3.33 -10.95 8.21
CA ILE A 103 2.90 -10.67 9.59
C ILE A 103 2.73 -11.93 10.46
N GLY A 104 3.00 -13.11 9.91
CA GLY A 104 2.93 -14.39 10.62
C GLY A 104 1.52 -14.83 11.00
N GLN A 105 0.51 -14.34 10.27
CA GLN A 105 -0.90 -14.66 10.50
C GLN A 105 -1.43 -15.60 9.42
N ARG A 106 -2.55 -16.28 9.72
CA ARG A 106 -3.25 -17.15 8.78
C ARG A 106 -4.77 -17.00 8.91
N PRO A 107 -5.54 -17.21 7.84
CA PRO A 107 -6.99 -17.25 7.92
C PRO A 107 -7.45 -18.38 8.84
N VAL A 108 -8.49 -18.13 9.65
CA VAL A 108 -9.11 -19.15 10.51
C VAL A 108 -9.91 -20.16 9.68
N LEU A 109 -10.44 -19.73 8.54
CA LEU A 109 -11.22 -20.54 7.61
C LEU A 109 -10.80 -20.21 6.18
N GLY A 110 -10.86 -21.22 5.30
CA GLY A 110 -10.51 -21.06 3.89
C GLY A 110 -9.01 -21.13 3.63
N ARG A 111 -8.53 -20.36 2.64
CA ARG A 111 -7.13 -20.30 2.24
C ARG A 111 -6.61 -18.87 2.29
N ASP A 112 -5.30 -18.74 2.41
CA ASP A 112 -4.61 -17.46 2.23
C ASP A 112 -4.62 -17.05 0.74
N PHE A 113 -4.28 -15.79 0.47
CA PHE A 113 -4.03 -15.30 -0.87
C PHE A 113 -2.80 -15.97 -1.49
N THR A 114 -2.87 -16.18 -2.80
CA THR A 114 -1.82 -16.80 -3.61
C THR A 114 -1.28 -15.79 -4.62
N PRO A 115 -0.06 -15.98 -5.15
CA PRO A 115 0.47 -15.11 -6.21
C PRO A 115 -0.42 -15.01 -7.45
N GLU A 116 -1.24 -16.02 -7.72
CA GLU A 116 -2.21 -16.06 -8.81
C GLU A 116 -3.41 -15.12 -8.56
N ASP A 117 -3.79 -14.91 -7.29
CA ASP A 117 -4.83 -13.95 -6.91
C ASP A 117 -4.39 -12.49 -7.08
N ASP A 118 -3.08 -12.23 -6.94
CA ASP A 118 -2.43 -10.91 -6.97
C ASP A 118 -1.87 -10.57 -8.37
N GLN A 119 -2.57 -11.03 -9.41
CA GLN A 119 -2.26 -10.70 -10.81
C GLN A 119 -3.15 -9.58 -11.31
N ARG A 120 -2.67 -8.83 -12.31
CA ARG A 120 -3.55 -7.91 -13.05
C ARG A 120 -4.68 -8.71 -13.69
N ALA A 121 -5.92 -8.31 -13.41
CA ALA A 121 -7.12 -9.05 -13.79
C ALA A 121 -7.16 -10.50 -13.24
N GLY A 122 -6.56 -10.72 -12.07
CA GLY A 122 -6.69 -11.97 -11.31
C GLY A 122 -8.13 -12.25 -10.86
N PRO A 123 -8.38 -13.45 -10.31
CA PRO A 123 -9.70 -13.83 -9.83
C PRO A 123 -10.20 -12.88 -8.72
N PRO A 124 -11.51 -12.59 -8.67
CA PRO A 124 -12.08 -11.77 -7.62
C PRO A 124 -12.14 -12.58 -6.32
N VAL A 125 -11.17 -12.37 -5.43
CA VAL A 125 -11.11 -13.01 -4.12
C VAL A 125 -11.14 -11.98 -3.00
N VAL A 126 -11.79 -12.31 -1.89
CA VAL A 126 -11.91 -11.45 -0.72
C VAL A 126 -11.75 -12.29 0.54
N MET A 127 -11.16 -11.68 1.56
CA MET A 127 -11.13 -12.22 2.91
C MET A 127 -11.99 -11.35 3.80
N LEU A 128 -12.95 -11.97 4.49
CA LEU A 128 -13.87 -11.28 5.37
C LEU A 128 -13.37 -11.34 6.81
N ALA A 129 -13.49 -10.21 7.52
CA ALA A 129 -13.29 -10.21 8.96
C ALA A 129 -14.36 -11.10 9.61
N HIS A 130 -13.98 -11.86 10.64
CA HIS A 130 -14.91 -12.79 11.32
C HIS A 130 -16.20 -12.10 11.78
N GLY A 131 -16.10 -10.87 12.33
CA GLY A 131 -17.27 -10.12 12.78
C GLY A 131 -18.20 -9.66 11.66
N LEU A 132 -17.72 -9.58 10.41
CA LEU A 132 -18.58 -9.38 9.24
C LEU A 132 -19.20 -10.71 8.78
N TRP A 133 -18.44 -11.81 8.87
CA TRP A 133 -18.89 -13.15 8.46
C TRP A 133 -20.00 -13.72 9.36
N THR A 134 -19.91 -13.54 10.68
CA THR A 134 -20.84 -14.15 11.64
C THR A 134 -22.01 -13.25 12.04
N ARG A 135 -22.34 -12.28 11.20
CA ARG A 135 -23.50 -11.41 11.42
C ARG A 135 -24.81 -12.12 11.15
#